data_AF-A0A1A8BXJ7-F1
#
_entry.id   AF-A0A1A8BXJ7-F1
#
_cell.length_a   1.000
_cell.length_b   1.000
_cell.length_c   1.000
_cell.angle_alpha   90.00
_cell.angle_beta   90.00
_cell.angle_gamma   90.00
#
_symmetry.space_group_name_H-M   'P 1'
#
loop_
_entity.id
_entity.type
_entity.pdbx_description
1 polymer ?
#
loop_
_entity_poly.entity_id
_entity_poly.type
_entity_poly.pdbx_seq_one_letter_code
_entity_poly.pdbx_strand_id
1 'polypeptide(L)'
;MLAGLWFGAQEPVMPIFLKLFVDQAKTLASNGVSWRKCGALVNSKIVGLCCCVDSKARPAMQNTTQFNGYFGCGFCLHPGTLVEKQVKYTVTATEYPEREANKMISDMEQAVEQHRSVRGVKGPSPLINMPYFDIVWGFVPDYMHAVLLGVIRQLTELLLSGSDQPYYIGSPNTMRVLENRIKEIKPPHLITRLPRPIAEFKYWKASEWRAWLLFYSLPVLNGVLQSRYVKHLSLLVFAVFLLLKENVTFEEINKADEMLFEFVARFQLLYGEASMTFNVHLLTHLSKSVKLTRFAVSEQVKNFCLELTNNSRVKSFIRYQDTTVLDNGRVTETTEEEKSAFISAEKVPPDEMVVHKRMVHKGLVYTSKSYSLSKRRRDCYGKLSDGVCGEIRSIISFPSECGTEIAVLFQKFHTQASFPLPQGYRFESHIRLISRGPTVDLIPVDRLEQKCLVLKTGDETYICDFPNQHERD
;
A
#
# COMPACT_ATOMS: atom_id res chain seq x y z
N MET A 1 -18.23 -13.27 -7.46
CA MET A 1 -19.00 -13.51 -8.70
C MET A 1 -17.98 -13.64 -9.83
N LEU A 2 -18.04 -14.71 -10.61
CA LEU A 2 -17.16 -14.94 -11.76
C LEU A 2 -17.88 -14.45 -13.02
N ALA A 3 -17.28 -13.51 -13.76
CA ALA A 3 -17.92 -12.89 -14.93
C ALA A 3 -17.65 -13.65 -16.25
N GLY A 4 -16.57 -14.42 -16.31
CA GLY A 4 -16.21 -15.21 -17.47
C GLY A 4 -15.03 -16.13 -17.17
N LEU A 5 -15.00 -17.29 -17.82
CA LEU A 5 -13.91 -18.27 -17.75
C LEU A 5 -13.57 -18.72 -19.16
N TRP A 6 -12.29 -18.65 -19.51
CA TRP A 6 -11.77 -19.24 -20.74
C TRP A 6 -10.88 -20.42 -20.39
N PHE A 7 -11.06 -21.52 -21.10
CA PHE A 7 -10.20 -22.70 -20.99
C PHE A 7 -9.81 -23.14 -22.40
N GLY A 8 -8.53 -22.98 -22.73
CA GLY A 8 -7.99 -23.32 -24.05
C GLY A 8 -6.47 -23.22 -24.05
N ALA A 9 -5.83 -23.86 -25.04
CA ALA A 9 -4.38 -23.85 -25.19
C ALA A 9 -3.82 -22.48 -25.64
N GLN A 10 -4.68 -21.62 -26.20
CA GLN A 10 -4.34 -20.28 -26.65
C GLN A 10 -5.18 -19.24 -25.88
N GLU A 11 -4.71 -17.99 -25.89
CA GLU A 11 -5.49 -16.86 -25.38
C GLU A 11 -6.85 -16.75 -26.11
N PRO A 12 -7.92 -16.33 -25.42
CA PRO A 12 -9.21 -16.17 -26.07
C PRO A 12 -9.12 -15.10 -27.16
N VAL A 13 -9.93 -15.25 -28.20
CA VAL A 13 -10.23 -14.14 -29.10
C VAL A 13 -10.99 -13.09 -28.29
N MET A 14 -10.24 -12.15 -27.72
CA MET A 14 -10.72 -11.24 -26.68
C MET A 14 -11.97 -10.45 -27.08
N PRO A 15 -12.12 -9.97 -28.34
CA PRO A 15 -13.35 -9.34 -28.77
C PRO A 15 -14.61 -10.23 -28.64
N ILE A 16 -14.49 -11.53 -28.93
CA ILE A 16 -15.59 -12.49 -28.80
C ILE A 16 -15.86 -12.77 -27.33
N PHE A 17 -14.80 -13.00 -26.56
CA PHE A 17 -14.88 -13.32 -25.14
C PHE A 17 -15.53 -12.20 -24.32
N LEU A 18 -15.15 -10.94 -24.57
CA LEU A 18 -15.66 -9.79 -23.82
C LEU A 18 -17.07 -9.35 -24.25
N LYS A 19 -17.52 -9.71 -25.46
CA LYS A 19 -18.83 -9.26 -25.97
C LYS A 19 -19.98 -9.66 -25.03
N LEU A 20 -20.03 -10.92 -24.61
CA LEU A 20 -21.07 -11.42 -23.70
C LEU A 20 -21.07 -10.67 -22.36
N PHE A 21 -19.89 -10.40 -21.80
CA PHE A 21 -19.76 -9.62 -20.58
C PHE A 21 -20.29 -8.19 -20.76
N VAL A 22 -19.94 -7.53 -21.86
CA VAL A 22 -20.37 -6.16 -22.16
C VAL A 22 -21.89 -6.07 -22.31
N ASP A 23 -22.52 -7.02 -23.01
CA ASP A 23 -23.97 -7.04 -23.20
C ASP A 23 -24.72 -7.24 -21.87
N GLN A 24 -24.21 -8.10 -20.98
CA GLN A 24 -24.74 -8.26 -19.62
C GLN A 24 -24.54 -7.00 -18.78
N ALA A 25 -23.35 -6.41 -18.81
CA ALA A 25 -23.05 -5.19 -18.07
C ALA A 25 -23.91 -4.00 -18.50
N LYS A 26 -24.18 -3.85 -19.81
CA LYS A 26 -25.13 -2.86 -20.33
C LYS A 26 -26.53 -3.05 -19.75
N THR A 27 -26.99 -4.30 -19.69
CA THR A 27 -28.29 -4.65 -19.12
C THR A 27 -28.36 -4.28 -17.64
N LEU A 28 -27.31 -4.61 -16.87
CA LEU A 28 -27.23 -4.28 -15.44
C LEU A 28 -27.11 -2.78 -15.17
N ALA A 29 -26.43 -2.04 -16.03
CA ALA A 29 -26.33 -0.58 -15.93
C ALA A 29 -27.65 0.12 -16.27
N SER A 30 -28.43 -0.44 -17.20
CA SER A 30 -29.67 0.17 -17.67
C SER A 30 -30.86 -0.21 -16.80
N ASN A 31 -31.07 -1.52 -16.61
CA ASN A 31 -32.25 -2.08 -15.96
C ASN A 31 -32.04 -2.25 -14.44
N GLY A 32 -30.81 -2.51 -14.01
CA GLY A 32 -30.49 -2.83 -12.62
C GLY A 32 -30.93 -4.24 -12.20
N VAL A 33 -30.78 -4.51 -10.90
CA VAL A 33 -31.24 -5.72 -10.22
C VAL A 33 -32.25 -5.29 -9.16
N SER A 34 -33.46 -5.82 -9.25
CA SER A 34 -34.51 -5.59 -8.25
C SER A 34 -34.42 -6.61 -7.12
N TRP A 35 -34.40 -6.14 -5.88
CA TRP A 35 -34.30 -6.96 -4.67
C TRP A 35 -35.05 -6.31 -3.50
N ARG A 36 -35.25 -7.03 -2.40
CA ARG A 36 -35.96 -6.50 -1.22
C ARG A 36 -35.00 -6.24 -0.06
N LYS A 37 -35.05 -5.04 0.52
CA LYS A 37 -34.34 -4.66 1.75
C LYS A 37 -35.38 -4.25 2.80
N CYS A 38 -35.46 -4.95 3.93
CA CYS A 38 -36.40 -4.64 5.02
C CYS A 38 -37.86 -4.47 4.53
N GLY A 39 -38.31 -5.30 3.57
CA GLY A 39 -39.64 -5.23 2.97
C GLY A 39 -39.78 -4.26 1.79
N ALA A 40 -38.91 -3.25 1.66
CA ALA A 40 -38.91 -2.30 0.55
C ALA A 40 -38.31 -2.92 -0.71
N LEU A 41 -38.94 -2.69 -1.87
CA LEU A 41 -38.37 -3.04 -3.17
C LEU A 41 -37.33 -2.00 -3.57
N VAL A 42 -36.11 -2.45 -3.83
CA VAL A 42 -34.97 -1.62 -4.24
C VAL A 42 -34.51 -2.10 -5.61
N ASN A 43 -34.27 -1.17 -6.54
CA ASN A 43 -33.61 -1.48 -7.81
C ASN A 43 -32.21 -0.88 -7.80
N SER A 44 -31.19 -1.74 -7.90
CA SER A 44 -29.78 -1.33 -7.87
C SER A 44 -29.15 -1.48 -9.25
N LYS A 45 -28.64 -0.39 -9.81
CA LYS A 45 -27.88 -0.39 -11.07
C LYS A 45 -26.42 -0.74 -10.79
N ILE A 46 -25.83 -1.55 -11.67
CA ILE A 46 -24.42 -1.97 -11.53
C ILE A 46 -23.66 -1.41 -12.73
N VAL A 47 -22.62 -0.62 -12.44
CA VAL A 47 -21.76 0.02 -13.44
C VAL A 47 -20.30 -0.35 -13.17
N GLY A 48 -19.61 -0.82 -14.21
CA GLY A 48 -18.18 -1.11 -14.15
C GLY A 48 -17.40 0.16 -14.46
N LEU A 49 -16.83 0.80 -13.45
CA LEU A 49 -16.13 2.09 -13.60
C LEU A 49 -14.61 1.95 -13.67
N CYS A 50 -14.08 0.81 -13.25
CA CYS A 50 -12.64 0.57 -13.14
C CYS A 50 -12.31 -0.87 -13.56
N CYS A 51 -11.20 -1.02 -14.28
CA CYS A 51 -10.63 -2.29 -14.71
C CYS A 51 -9.14 -2.33 -14.31
N CYS A 52 -8.83 -3.06 -13.23
CA CYS A 52 -7.47 -3.31 -12.80
C CYS A 52 -6.98 -4.61 -13.44
N VAL A 53 -6.05 -4.50 -14.39
CA VAL A 53 -5.40 -5.63 -15.05
C VAL A 53 -3.93 -5.33 -15.27
N ASP A 54 -3.12 -6.38 -15.26
CA ASP A 54 -1.69 -6.27 -15.50
C ASP A 54 -1.37 -5.78 -16.92
N SER A 55 -0.11 -5.40 -17.14
CA SER A 55 0.38 -4.88 -18.42
C SER A 55 0.33 -5.89 -19.56
N LYS A 56 0.16 -7.20 -19.28
CA LYS A 56 0.06 -8.26 -20.29
C LYS A 56 -1.38 -8.45 -20.77
N ALA A 57 -2.34 -8.44 -19.86
CA ALA A 57 -3.76 -8.63 -20.15
C ALA A 57 -4.40 -7.36 -20.73
N ARG A 58 -3.97 -6.17 -20.28
CA ARG A 58 -4.54 -4.89 -20.73
C ARG A 58 -4.58 -4.72 -22.24
N PRO A 59 -3.48 -4.94 -22.99
CA PRO A 59 -3.49 -4.74 -24.43
C PRO A 59 -4.44 -5.69 -25.17
N ALA A 60 -4.62 -6.91 -24.67
CA ALA A 60 -5.61 -7.84 -25.22
C ALA A 60 -7.04 -7.31 -25.02
N MET A 61 -7.35 -6.78 -23.83
CA MET A 61 -8.65 -6.21 -23.53
C MET A 61 -8.94 -4.90 -24.28
N GLN A 62 -7.94 -4.04 -24.46
CA GLN A 62 -8.06 -2.78 -25.20
C GLN A 62 -7.92 -2.96 -26.72
N ASN A 63 -7.54 -4.15 -27.19
CA ASN A 63 -7.15 -4.42 -28.58
C ASN A 63 -6.01 -3.50 -29.07
N THR A 64 -4.95 -3.42 -28.28
CA THR A 64 -3.76 -2.60 -28.54
C THR A 64 -2.47 -3.43 -28.61
N THR A 65 -1.39 -2.78 -28.99
CA THR A 65 -0.02 -3.31 -28.99
C THR A 65 0.44 -3.55 -27.56
N GLN A 66 1.20 -4.63 -27.35
CA GLN A 66 1.70 -4.98 -26.03
C GLN A 66 2.68 -3.92 -25.49
N PHE A 67 2.86 -3.93 -24.17
CA PHE A 67 3.73 -3.01 -23.42
C PHE A 67 5.18 -2.94 -23.93
N ASN A 68 5.66 -3.96 -24.65
CA ASN A 68 6.98 -4.05 -25.27
C ASN A 68 7.01 -3.57 -26.74
N GLY A 69 5.96 -2.91 -27.24
CA GLY A 69 5.94 -2.27 -28.55
C GLY A 69 6.17 -0.77 -28.48
N TYR A 70 6.47 -0.15 -29.63
CA TYR A 70 6.73 1.29 -29.74
C TYR A 70 5.58 2.14 -29.18
N PHE A 71 4.31 1.83 -29.45
CA PHE A 71 3.17 2.54 -28.83
C PHE A 71 2.41 1.63 -27.86
N GLY A 72 3.15 0.95 -26.97
CA GLY A 72 2.59 -0.03 -26.03
C GLY A 72 1.95 0.56 -24.77
N CYS A 73 2.18 1.85 -24.48
CA CYS A 73 1.55 2.51 -23.34
C CYS A 73 0.06 2.76 -23.59
N GLY A 74 -0.78 2.28 -22.66
CA GLY A 74 -2.22 2.48 -22.68
C GLY A 74 -2.67 3.86 -22.19
N PHE A 75 -1.77 4.72 -21.69
CA PHE A 75 -2.10 6.02 -21.10
C PHE A 75 -1.54 7.22 -21.85
N CYS A 76 -0.44 7.05 -22.60
CA CYS A 76 0.14 8.14 -23.38
C CYS A 76 0.67 7.67 -24.74
N LEU A 77 1.06 8.63 -25.57
CA LEU A 77 1.63 8.41 -26.90
C LEU A 77 3.17 8.43 -26.89
N HIS A 78 3.82 8.31 -25.74
CA HIS A 78 5.27 8.19 -25.65
C HIS A 78 5.74 6.92 -26.40
N PRO A 79 6.51 7.05 -27.49
CA PRO A 79 7.05 5.91 -28.19
C PRO A 79 8.16 5.23 -27.37
N GLY A 80 8.08 3.92 -27.17
CA GLY A 80 9.22 3.14 -26.71
C GLY A 80 10.34 3.14 -27.76
N THR A 81 11.58 3.02 -27.32
CA THR A 81 12.79 3.01 -28.14
C THR A 81 13.52 1.67 -28.01
N LEU A 82 14.16 1.23 -29.09
CA LEU A 82 14.94 -0.01 -29.06
C LEU A 82 16.29 0.24 -28.37
N VAL A 83 16.48 -0.34 -27.18
CA VAL A 83 17.73 -0.31 -26.41
C VAL A 83 18.13 -1.76 -26.14
N GLU A 84 19.33 -2.15 -26.57
CA GLU A 84 19.84 -3.52 -26.38
C GLU A 84 18.86 -4.62 -26.85
N LYS A 85 18.25 -4.42 -28.03
CA LYS A 85 17.27 -5.34 -28.64
C LYS A 85 15.95 -5.48 -27.87
N GLN A 86 15.70 -4.64 -26.88
CA GLN A 86 14.44 -4.58 -26.14
C GLN A 86 13.83 -3.18 -26.24
N VAL A 87 12.50 -3.09 -26.28
CA VAL A 87 11.83 -1.79 -26.24
C VAL A 87 11.84 -1.27 -24.80
N LYS A 88 12.31 -0.03 -24.62
CA LYS A 88 12.38 0.71 -23.35
C LYS A 88 11.65 2.05 -23.50
N TYR A 89 11.27 2.67 -22.40
CA TYR A 89 10.61 3.97 -22.39
C TYR A 89 11.55 4.99 -21.76
N THR A 90 12.52 5.44 -22.55
CA THR A 90 13.57 6.36 -22.10
C THR A 90 13.01 7.74 -21.84
N VAL A 91 13.59 8.47 -20.90
CA VAL A 91 13.22 9.86 -20.64
C VAL A 91 13.82 10.74 -21.72
N THR A 92 12.97 11.52 -22.38
CA THR A 92 13.36 12.47 -23.44
C THR A 92 12.94 13.89 -23.06
N ALA A 93 13.53 14.89 -23.72
CA ALA A 93 13.12 16.29 -23.56
C ALA A 93 11.72 16.58 -24.17
N THR A 94 11.22 15.68 -25.01
CA THR A 94 9.91 15.81 -25.65
C THR A 94 8.81 15.39 -24.69
N GLU A 95 7.82 16.26 -24.50
CA GLU A 95 6.57 15.89 -23.85
C GLU A 95 5.68 15.14 -24.84
N TYR A 96 5.15 14.00 -24.41
CA TYR A 96 4.22 13.21 -25.21
C TYR A 96 2.80 13.37 -24.68
N PRO A 97 1.82 13.60 -25.57
CA PRO A 97 0.44 13.74 -25.14
C PRO A 97 -0.08 12.44 -24.55
N GLU A 98 -0.99 12.59 -23.60
CA GLU A 98 -1.77 11.48 -23.10
C GLU A 98 -2.78 10.95 -24.12
N ARG A 99 -3.27 9.74 -23.89
CA ARG A 99 -4.40 9.19 -24.63
C ARG A 99 -5.70 9.75 -24.08
N GLU A 100 -6.62 10.04 -24.98
CA GLU A 100 -7.99 10.45 -24.69
C GLU A 100 -8.95 9.45 -25.35
N ALA A 101 -10.06 9.14 -24.69
CA ALA A 101 -11.00 8.11 -25.15
C ALA A 101 -11.53 8.39 -26.57
N ASN A 102 -11.92 9.62 -26.88
CA ASN A 102 -12.38 10.05 -28.20
C ASN A 102 -11.31 9.88 -29.30
N LYS A 103 -10.06 10.25 -29.02
CA LYS A 103 -8.94 10.07 -29.95
C LYS A 103 -8.61 8.60 -30.14
N MET A 104 -8.72 7.79 -29.09
CA MET A 104 -8.53 6.35 -29.17
C MET A 104 -9.63 5.68 -30.01
N ILE A 105 -10.87 6.16 -29.98
CA ILE A 105 -11.94 5.69 -30.89
C ILE A 105 -11.58 6.02 -32.35
N SER A 106 -11.11 7.23 -32.64
CA SER A 106 -10.65 7.58 -33.99
C SER A 106 -9.46 6.70 -34.44
N ASP A 107 -8.55 6.35 -33.53
CA ASP A 107 -7.49 5.38 -33.81
C ASP A 107 -8.03 3.98 -34.14
N MET A 108 -9.10 3.55 -33.48
CA MET A 108 -9.76 2.28 -33.77
C MET A 108 -10.38 2.27 -35.17
N GLU A 109 -11.08 3.34 -35.54
CA GLU A 109 -11.68 3.52 -36.87
C GLU A 109 -10.61 3.48 -37.96
N GLN A 110 -9.56 4.29 -37.81
CA GLN A 110 -8.44 4.32 -38.75
C GLN A 110 -7.71 2.99 -38.84
N ALA A 111 -7.57 2.26 -37.73
CA ALA A 111 -6.91 0.95 -37.74
C ALA A 111 -7.70 -0.09 -38.55
N VAL A 112 -9.04 0.00 -38.52
CA VAL A 112 -9.92 -0.83 -39.34
C VAL A 112 -9.80 -0.44 -40.82
N GLU A 113 -9.93 0.84 -41.13
CA GLU A 113 -9.86 1.36 -42.51
C GLU A 113 -8.51 1.07 -43.19
N GLN A 114 -7.41 1.23 -42.45
CA GLN A 114 -6.06 1.07 -42.98
C GLN A 114 -5.54 -0.37 -42.86
N HIS A 115 -6.30 -1.28 -42.25
CA HIS A 115 -5.90 -2.67 -41.97
C HIS A 115 -4.53 -2.78 -41.29
N ARG A 116 -4.18 -1.83 -40.42
CA ARG A 116 -2.91 -1.80 -39.68
C ARG A 116 -3.07 -1.07 -38.35
N SER A 117 -2.15 -1.30 -37.43
CA SER A 117 -2.20 -0.58 -36.14
C SER A 117 -1.93 0.92 -36.32
N VAL A 118 -2.72 1.76 -35.67
CA VAL A 118 -2.53 3.22 -35.62
C VAL A 118 -2.22 3.62 -34.19
N ARG A 119 -1.03 4.22 -33.96
CA ARG A 119 -0.56 4.63 -32.61
C ARG A 119 -0.74 3.53 -31.56
N GLY A 120 -0.48 2.28 -31.95
CA GLY A 120 -0.59 1.10 -31.07
C GLY A 120 -2.01 0.54 -30.89
N VAL A 121 -3.05 1.14 -31.47
CA VAL A 121 -4.40 0.57 -31.51
C VAL A 121 -4.51 -0.36 -32.71
N LYS A 122 -4.99 -1.60 -32.51
CA LYS A 122 -5.14 -2.60 -33.58
C LYS A 122 -6.55 -2.66 -34.17
N GLY A 123 -7.52 -2.10 -33.47
CA GLY A 123 -8.92 -2.06 -33.85
C GLY A 123 -9.81 -1.84 -32.63
N PRO A 124 -11.14 -1.92 -32.78
CA PRO A 124 -12.07 -1.69 -31.69
C PRO A 124 -11.99 -2.77 -30.61
N SER A 125 -12.18 -2.35 -29.35
CA SER A 125 -12.43 -3.24 -28.21
C SER A 125 -13.93 -3.26 -27.90
N PRO A 126 -14.55 -4.40 -27.56
CA PRO A 126 -15.95 -4.42 -27.11
C PRO A 126 -16.22 -3.50 -25.92
N LEU A 127 -15.20 -3.24 -25.08
CA LEU A 127 -15.32 -2.44 -23.86
C LEU A 127 -15.65 -0.97 -24.12
N ILE A 128 -15.46 -0.44 -25.33
CA ILE A 128 -15.92 0.92 -25.68
C ILE A 128 -17.44 1.07 -25.52
N ASN A 129 -18.16 -0.04 -25.51
CA ASN A 129 -19.62 -0.04 -25.37
C ASN A 129 -20.08 -0.19 -23.90
N MET A 130 -19.16 -0.29 -22.94
CA MET A 130 -19.52 -0.33 -21.52
C MET A 130 -20.04 1.03 -21.08
N PRO A 131 -21.26 1.15 -20.51
CA PRO A 131 -21.79 2.42 -20.04
C PRO A 131 -20.89 3.02 -18.95
N TYR A 132 -20.61 4.32 -19.05
CA TYR A 132 -19.80 5.09 -18.08
C TYR A 132 -18.34 4.65 -17.91
N PHE A 133 -17.85 3.75 -18.77
CA PHE A 133 -16.46 3.28 -18.73
C PHE A 133 -15.60 4.03 -19.75
N ASP A 134 -14.51 4.64 -19.29
CA ASP A 134 -13.52 5.27 -20.16
C ASP A 134 -12.52 4.20 -20.65
N ILE A 135 -12.39 4.04 -21.98
CA ILE A 135 -11.53 2.99 -22.56
C ILE A 135 -10.04 3.18 -22.27
N VAL A 136 -9.61 4.39 -21.90
CA VAL A 136 -8.24 4.73 -21.50
C VAL A 136 -8.11 4.69 -19.99
N TRP A 137 -8.82 5.59 -19.31
CA TRP A 137 -8.67 5.89 -17.88
C TRP A 137 -9.63 5.11 -16.97
N GLY A 138 -10.55 4.33 -17.54
CA GLY A 138 -11.26 3.27 -16.82
C GLY A 138 -10.35 2.08 -16.55
N PHE A 139 -9.23 1.94 -17.26
CA PHE A 139 -8.15 1.04 -16.85
C PHE A 139 -7.23 1.74 -15.85
N VAL A 140 -6.84 1.01 -14.80
CA VAL A 140 -5.87 1.51 -13.82
C VAL A 140 -4.57 0.71 -13.85
N PRO A 141 -3.41 1.34 -13.57
CA PRO A 141 -2.17 0.65 -13.25
C PRO A 141 -2.39 -0.37 -12.13
N ASP A 142 -2.04 -1.62 -12.38
CA ASP A 142 -2.06 -2.65 -11.34
C ASP A 142 -0.86 -2.44 -10.41
N TYR A 143 -1.13 -1.96 -9.19
CA TYR A 143 -0.09 -1.64 -8.19
C TYR A 143 0.85 -2.83 -7.92
N MET A 144 0.29 -4.05 -7.86
CA MET A 144 1.06 -5.26 -7.58
C MET A 144 2.10 -5.55 -8.67
N HIS A 145 1.71 -5.52 -9.94
CA HIS A 145 2.61 -5.83 -11.06
C HIS A 145 3.48 -4.65 -11.48
N ALA A 146 2.93 -3.43 -11.42
CA ALA A 146 3.65 -2.22 -11.82
C ALA A 146 4.73 -1.86 -10.79
N VAL A 147 4.33 -1.72 -9.52
CA VAL A 147 5.21 -1.17 -8.49
C VAL A 147 5.96 -2.29 -7.77
N LEU A 148 5.26 -3.30 -7.26
CA LEU A 148 5.83 -4.30 -6.35
C LEU A 148 6.67 -5.36 -7.08
N LEU A 149 6.05 -6.10 -7.99
CA LEU A 149 6.72 -7.12 -8.79
C LEU A 149 7.48 -6.53 -10.00
N GLY A 150 7.26 -5.24 -10.27
CA GLY A 150 7.90 -4.47 -11.33
C GLY A 150 9.05 -3.63 -10.81
N VAL A 151 8.78 -2.37 -10.48
CA VAL A 151 9.83 -1.36 -10.22
C VAL A 151 10.68 -1.67 -8.99
N ILE A 152 10.09 -1.91 -7.81
CA ILE A 152 10.91 -2.09 -6.58
C ILE A 152 11.72 -3.38 -6.64
N ARG A 153 11.17 -4.43 -7.26
CA ARG A 153 11.91 -5.66 -7.53
C ARG A 153 13.08 -5.40 -8.47
N GLN A 154 12.85 -4.74 -9.60
CA GLN A 154 13.91 -4.40 -10.56
C GLN A 154 15.00 -3.54 -9.90
N LEU A 155 14.62 -2.53 -9.13
CA LEU A 155 15.56 -1.67 -8.42
C LEU A 155 16.39 -2.48 -7.42
N THR A 156 15.77 -3.36 -6.65
CA THR A 156 16.48 -4.24 -5.71
C THR A 156 17.42 -5.21 -6.44
N GLU A 157 17.02 -5.74 -7.58
CA GLU A 157 17.87 -6.56 -8.46
C GLU A 157 19.11 -5.80 -8.93
N LEU A 158 18.96 -4.56 -9.38
CA LEU A 158 20.09 -3.71 -9.77
C LEU A 158 21.05 -3.49 -8.60
N LEU A 159 20.53 -3.09 -7.43
CA LEU A 159 21.35 -2.83 -6.24
C LEU A 159 22.13 -4.07 -5.76
N LEU A 160 21.54 -5.26 -5.87
CA LEU A 160 22.14 -6.48 -5.31
C LEU A 160 22.91 -7.33 -6.33
N SER A 161 22.63 -7.21 -7.63
CA SER A 161 23.21 -8.07 -8.68
C SER A 161 23.94 -7.32 -9.79
N GLY A 162 23.81 -6.00 -9.89
CA GLY A 162 24.53 -5.21 -10.90
C GLY A 162 25.99 -4.97 -10.51
N SER A 163 26.83 -6.01 -10.59
CA SER A 163 28.26 -5.90 -10.30
C SER A 163 28.93 -4.80 -11.11
N ASP A 164 30.02 -4.24 -10.58
CA ASP A 164 30.84 -3.21 -11.23
C ASP A 164 30.14 -1.85 -11.44
N GLN A 165 28.95 -1.68 -10.87
CA GLN A 165 28.20 -0.44 -10.93
C GLN A 165 28.30 0.34 -9.61
N PRO A 166 28.26 1.69 -9.64
CA PRO A 166 28.41 2.51 -8.43
C PRO A 166 27.28 2.34 -7.41
N TYR A 167 26.13 1.78 -7.81
CA TYR A 167 25.01 1.46 -6.93
C TYR A 167 25.08 0.05 -6.31
N TYR A 168 26.07 -0.75 -6.69
CA TYR A 168 26.18 -2.13 -6.26
C TYR A 168 26.47 -2.25 -4.75
N ILE A 169 25.61 -2.99 -4.06
CA ILE A 169 25.70 -3.29 -2.63
C ILE A 169 25.56 -4.80 -2.35
N GLY A 170 25.74 -5.65 -3.37
CA GLY A 170 25.59 -7.10 -3.27
C GLY A 170 26.82 -7.86 -2.73
N SER A 171 27.85 -7.17 -2.25
CA SER A 171 29.08 -7.83 -1.74
C SER A 171 28.77 -8.72 -0.53
N PRO A 172 29.51 -9.84 -0.30
CA PRO A 172 29.25 -10.72 0.84
C PRO A 172 29.22 -10.02 2.20
N ASN A 173 30.13 -9.06 2.41
CA ASN A 173 30.19 -8.28 3.66
C ASN A 173 28.95 -7.39 3.83
N THR A 174 28.55 -6.70 2.76
CA THR A 174 27.36 -5.84 2.76
C THR A 174 26.09 -6.66 2.97
N MET A 175 25.96 -7.78 2.27
CA MET A 175 24.83 -8.70 2.41
C MET A 175 24.68 -9.19 3.84
N ARG A 176 25.78 -9.52 4.54
CA ARG A 176 25.74 -9.92 5.96
C ARG A 176 25.16 -8.81 6.85
N VAL A 177 25.50 -7.55 6.59
CA VAL A 177 24.94 -6.40 7.33
C VAL A 177 23.43 -6.28 7.08
N LEU A 178 23.01 -6.37 5.81
CA LEU A 178 21.59 -6.28 5.43
C LEU A 178 20.77 -7.42 6.04
N GLU A 179 21.28 -8.66 5.98
CA GLU A 179 20.66 -9.84 6.59
C GLU A 179 20.47 -9.67 8.10
N ASN A 180 21.49 -9.17 8.81
CA ASN A 180 21.37 -8.92 10.24
C ASN A 180 20.31 -7.87 10.56
N ARG A 181 20.23 -6.78 9.77
CA ARG A 181 19.18 -5.76 9.93
C ARG A 181 17.78 -6.33 9.70
N ILE A 182 17.61 -7.19 8.70
CA ILE A 182 16.31 -7.80 8.37
C ILE A 182 15.87 -8.80 9.44
N LYS A 183 16.80 -9.58 10.02
CA LYS A 183 16.50 -10.54 11.11
C LYS A 183 15.95 -9.87 12.37
N GLU A 184 16.31 -8.62 12.64
CA GLU A 184 15.81 -7.86 13.78
C GLU A 184 14.38 -7.34 13.60
N ILE A 185 13.84 -7.39 12.37
CA ILE A 185 12.51 -6.90 12.06
C ILE A 185 11.45 -7.83 12.64
N LYS A 186 10.58 -7.28 13.49
CA LYS A 186 9.45 -7.98 14.12
C LYS A 186 8.16 -7.25 13.79
N PRO A 187 7.55 -7.54 12.62
CA PRO A 187 6.41 -6.76 12.18
C PRO A 187 5.13 -7.10 12.96
N PRO A 188 4.15 -6.20 13.02
CA PRO A 188 2.83 -6.51 13.58
C PRO A 188 2.09 -7.52 12.68
N HIS A 189 1.01 -8.10 13.18
CA HIS A 189 0.15 -9.02 12.43
C HIS A 189 -0.51 -8.39 11.18
N LEU A 190 -0.51 -7.06 11.07
CA LEU A 190 -0.96 -6.36 9.86
C LEU A 190 -0.09 -6.72 8.64
N ILE A 191 1.19 -7.00 8.86
CA ILE A 191 2.08 -7.52 7.82
C ILE A 191 2.04 -9.05 7.91
N THR A 192 1.27 -9.67 7.04
CA THR A 192 0.96 -11.11 7.11
C THR A 192 2.19 -12.00 6.95
N ARG A 193 3.14 -11.63 6.10
CA ARG A 193 4.38 -12.38 5.87
C ARG A 193 5.52 -11.82 6.70
N LEU A 194 6.24 -12.72 7.38
CA LEU A 194 7.48 -12.36 8.05
C LEU A 194 8.57 -12.10 7.00
N PRO A 195 9.52 -11.18 7.28
CA PRO A 195 10.62 -10.92 6.37
C PRO A 195 11.47 -12.18 6.18
N ARG A 196 11.74 -12.51 4.92
CA ARG A 196 12.71 -13.54 4.54
C ARG A 196 14.09 -12.93 4.33
N PRO A 197 15.15 -13.75 4.32
CA PRO A 197 16.49 -13.30 3.95
C PRO A 197 16.48 -12.50 2.64
N ILE A 198 17.25 -11.41 2.59
CA ILE A 198 17.40 -10.61 1.37
C ILE A 198 18.09 -11.39 0.26
N ALA A 199 18.92 -12.37 0.58
CA ALA A 199 19.48 -13.29 -0.41
C ALA A 199 18.41 -14.04 -1.23
N GLU A 200 17.20 -14.22 -0.67
CA GLU A 200 16.07 -14.90 -1.33
C GLU A 200 15.14 -13.95 -2.10
N PHE A 201 15.52 -12.68 -2.28
CA PHE A 201 14.63 -11.64 -2.82
C PHE A 201 13.95 -12.06 -4.15
N LYS A 202 14.63 -12.85 -5.00
CA LYS A 202 14.11 -13.35 -6.28
C LYS A 202 12.81 -14.16 -6.14
N TYR A 203 12.55 -14.72 -4.96
CA TYR A 203 11.39 -15.54 -4.65
C TYR A 203 10.34 -14.81 -3.81
N TRP A 204 10.55 -13.53 -3.49
CA TRP A 204 9.61 -12.72 -2.72
C TRP A 204 8.27 -12.57 -3.44
N LYS A 205 7.19 -12.70 -2.67
CA LYS A 205 5.82 -12.45 -3.13
C LYS A 205 5.51 -10.97 -3.07
N ALA A 206 4.43 -10.55 -3.72
CA ALA A 206 3.99 -9.16 -3.76
C ALA A 206 3.92 -8.51 -2.37
N SER A 207 3.34 -9.18 -1.37
CA SER A 207 3.22 -8.59 -0.03
C SER A 207 4.56 -8.43 0.71
N GLU A 208 5.58 -9.23 0.37
CA GLU A 208 6.94 -9.03 0.86
C GLU A 208 7.60 -7.83 0.18
N TRP A 209 7.40 -7.66 -1.13
CA TRP A 209 7.84 -6.47 -1.86
C TRP A 209 7.14 -5.21 -1.37
N ARG A 210 5.86 -5.29 -0.98
CA ARG A 210 5.13 -4.19 -0.34
C ARG A 210 5.77 -3.79 0.98
N ALA A 211 6.03 -4.76 1.86
CA ALA A 211 6.65 -4.48 3.15
C ALA A 211 8.08 -3.93 2.98
N TRP A 212 8.82 -4.48 2.01
CA TRP A 212 10.14 -3.97 1.63
C TRP A 212 10.07 -2.52 1.15
N LEU A 213 9.20 -2.22 0.19
CA LEU A 213 9.03 -0.87 -0.35
C LEU A 213 8.63 0.11 0.75
N LEU A 214 7.50 -0.14 1.42
CA LEU A 214 6.89 0.85 2.29
C LEU A 214 7.60 1.00 3.63
N PHE A 215 8.28 -0.03 4.14
CA PHE A 215 8.73 0.00 5.53
C PHE A 215 10.20 -0.33 5.71
N TYR A 216 10.70 -1.37 5.03
CA TYR A 216 12.01 -1.93 5.39
C TYR A 216 13.16 -1.31 4.60
N SER A 217 12.96 -1.02 3.32
CA SER A 217 14.03 -0.67 2.39
C SER A 217 14.84 0.56 2.85
N LEU A 218 14.19 1.66 3.21
CA LEU A 218 14.89 2.88 3.68
C LEU A 218 15.68 2.63 4.99
N PRO A 219 15.08 2.16 6.11
CA PRO A 219 15.85 1.86 7.32
C PRO A 219 16.95 0.82 7.15
N VAL A 220 16.73 -0.22 6.32
CA VAL A 220 17.69 -1.30 6.10
C VAL A 220 18.86 -0.85 5.23
N LEU A 221 18.63 0.01 4.24
CA LEU A 221 19.65 0.50 3.32
C LEU A 221 20.37 1.77 3.80
N ASN A 222 19.82 2.48 4.79
CA ASN A 222 20.43 3.70 5.30
C ASN A 222 21.84 3.46 5.87
N GLY A 223 22.82 4.28 5.48
CA GLY A 223 24.21 4.10 5.86
C GLY A 223 24.93 2.90 5.20
N VAL A 224 24.25 2.15 4.32
CA VAL A 224 24.86 1.08 3.50
C VAL A 224 24.88 1.51 2.03
N LEU A 225 23.76 2.01 1.53
CA LEU A 225 23.61 2.51 0.17
C LEU A 225 24.03 3.99 0.10
N GLN A 226 24.71 4.38 -0.97
CA GLN A 226 25.14 5.78 -1.14
C GLN A 226 23.93 6.74 -1.12
N SER A 227 24.12 7.90 -0.51
CA SER A 227 23.10 8.93 -0.26
C SER A 227 22.22 9.26 -1.46
N ARG A 228 22.80 9.37 -2.66
CA ARG A 228 22.06 9.67 -3.89
C ARG A 228 21.02 8.61 -4.26
N TYR A 229 21.33 7.33 -4.04
CA TYR A 229 20.41 6.22 -4.33
C TYR A 229 19.37 6.04 -3.23
N VAL A 230 19.72 6.32 -1.97
CA VAL A 230 18.75 6.38 -0.86
C VAL A 230 17.73 7.49 -1.10
N LYS A 231 18.19 8.68 -1.51
CA LYS A 231 17.32 9.80 -1.88
C LYS A 231 16.41 9.42 -3.05
N HIS A 232 16.97 8.79 -4.09
CA HIS A 232 16.17 8.31 -5.22
C HIS A 232 15.10 7.30 -4.79
N LEU A 233 15.47 6.28 -4.02
CA LEU A 233 14.52 5.30 -3.47
C LEU A 233 13.41 5.97 -2.63
N SER A 234 13.76 6.99 -1.85
CA SER A 234 12.79 7.68 -0.99
C SER A 234 11.65 8.35 -1.75
N LEU A 235 11.90 8.82 -2.99
CA LEU A 235 10.85 9.38 -3.86
C LEU A 235 9.75 8.34 -4.14
N LEU A 236 10.14 7.12 -4.51
CA LEU A 236 9.19 6.04 -4.76
C LEU A 236 8.46 5.63 -3.49
N VAL A 237 9.19 5.47 -2.39
CA VAL A 237 8.63 5.04 -1.10
C VAL A 237 7.56 6.02 -0.60
N PHE A 238 7.85 7.32 -0.64
CA PHE A 238 6.93 8.34 -0.15
C PHE A 238 5.77 8.58 -1.11
N ALA A 239 6.00 8.63 -2.43
CA ALA A 239 4.92 8.81 -3.39
C ALA A 239 3.91 7.66 -3.32
N VAL A 240 4.39 6.42 -3.30
CA VAL A 240 3.50 5.24 -3.19
C VAL A 240 2.76 5.24 -1.86
N PHE A 241 3.42 5.60 -0.75
CA PHE A 241 2.74 5.72 0.54
C PHE A 241 1.57 6.72 0.50
N LEU A 242 1.78 7.91 -0.09
CA LEU A 242 0.73 8.92 -0.23
C LEU A 242 -0.46 8.41 -1.04
N LEU A 243 -0.19 7.77 -2.18
CA LEU A 243 -1.24 7.25 -3.06
C LEU A 243 -2.03 6.07 -2.49
N LEU A 244 -1.47 5.37 -1.48
CA LEU A 244 -2.14 4.26 -0.80
C LEU A 244 -2.92 4.70 0.44
N LYS A 245 -2.93 5.99 0.80
CA LYS A 245 -3.73 6.45 1.94
C LYS A 245 -5.20 6.18 1.73
N GLU A 246 -5.91 5.87 2.81
CA GLU A 246 -7.37 5.66 2.75
C GLU A 246 -8.11 6.92 2.29
N ASN A 247 -7.64 8.09 2.74
CA ASN A 247 -8.11 9.38 2.27
C ASN A 247 -6.92 10.14 1.69
N VAL A 248 -6.96 10.40 0.38
CA VAL A 248 -5.90 11.12 -0.35
C VAL A 248 -6.43 12.48 -0.81
N THR A 249 -5.75 13.55 -0.41
CA THR A 249 -6.04 14.92 -0.85
C THR A 249 -5.45 15.21 -2.23
N PHE A 250 -5.93 16.24 -2.93
CA PHE A 250 -5.33 16.64 -4.22
C PHE A 250 -3.88 17.12 -4.08
N GLU A 251 -3.55 17.78 -2.98
CA GLU A 251 -2.17 18.21 -2.69
C GLU A 251 -1.24 17.01 -2.55
N GLU A 252 -1.65 15.96 -1.82
CA GLU A 252 -0.87 14.73 -1.70
C GLU A 252 -0.71 13.99 -3.03
N ILE A 253 -1.76 13.98 -3.87
CA ILE A 253 -1.68 13.40 -5.23
C ILE A 253 -0.68 14.17 -6.08
N ASN A 254 -0.73 15.50 -6.09
CA ASN A 254 0.20 16.33 -6.86
C ASN A 254 1.64 16.15 -6.37
N LYS A 255 1.84 16.10 -5.04
CA LYS A 255 3.16 15.83 -4.44
C LYS A 255 3.69 14.45 -4.82
N ALA A 256 2.84 13.43 -4.82
CA ALA A 256 3.20 12.10 -5.28
C ALA A 256 3.56 12.09 -6.77
N ASP A 257 2.83 12.84 -7.60
CA ASP A 257 3.12 13.02 -9.02
C ASP A 257 4.52 13.60 -9.25
N GLU A 258 4.84 14.73 -8.62
CA GLU A 258 6.17 15.36 -8.68
C GLU A 258 7.29 14.38 -8.29
N MET A 259 7.10 13.64 -7.19
CA MET A 259 8.07 12.65 -6.73
C MET A 259 8.23 11.47 -7.71
N LEU A 260 7.16 10.99 -8.34
CA LEU A 260 7.22 9.91 -9.33
C LEU A 260 7.86 10.38 -10.64
N PHE A 261 7.56 11.58 -11.11
CA PHE A 261 8.24 12.18 -12.26
C PHE A 261 9.74 12.35 -12.00
N GLU A 262 10.12 12.90 -10.84
CA GLU A 262 11.54 13.02 -10.45
C GLU A 262 12.20 11.63 -10.32
N PHE A 263 11.50 10.65 -9.75
CA PHE A 263 11.99 9.28 -9.64
C PHE A 263 12.30 8.69 -11.02
N VAL A 264 11.37 8.79 -11.98
CA VAL A 264 11.52 8.24 -13.34
C VAL A 264 12.64 8.96 -14.10
N ALA A 265 12.71 10.28 -14.02
CA ALA A 265 13.80 11.07 -14.63
C ALA A 265 15.18 10.65 -14.09
N ARG A 266 15.32 10.56 -12.77
CA ARG A 266 16.57 10.15 -12.13
C ARG A 266 16.88 8.66 -12.33
N PHE A 267 15.89 7.82 -12.55
CA PHE A 267 16.09 6.38 -12.76
C PHE A 267 17.01 6.13 -13.97
N GLN A 268 16.75 6.81 -15.10
CA GLN A 268 17.61 6.71 -16.29
C GLN A 268 19.04 7.19 -16.00
N LEU A 269 19.18 8.33 -15.30
CA LEU A 269 20.50 8.90 -14.98
C LEU A 269 21.33 7.99 -14.06
N LEU A 270 20.68 7.27 -13.15
CA LEU A 270 21.34 6.46 -12.13
C LEU A 270 21.57 5.01 -12.57
N TYR A 271 20.71 4.46 -13.42
CA TYR A 271 20.69 3.03 -13.76
C TYR A 271 20.74 2.75 -15.28
N GLY A 272 20.79 3.78 -16.11
CA GLY A 272 20.92 3.68 -17.56
C GLY A 272 19.61 3.42 -18.32
N GLU A 273 19.64 3.65 -19.63
CA GLU A 273 18.48 3.51 -20.53
C GLU A 273 17.97 2.07 -20.62
N ALA A 274 18.87 1.08 -20.58
CA ALA A 274 18.50 -0.33 -20.61
C ALA A 274 17.59 -0.73 -19.43
N SER A 275 17.66 0.02 -18.33
CA SER A 275 16.84 -0.19 -17.13
C SER A 275 15.46 0.51 -17.22
N MET A 276 15.18 1.31 -18.24
CA MET A 276 13.90 2.03 -18.40
C MET A 276 12.77 1.13 -18.91
N THR A 277 12.35 0.18 -18.08
CA THR A 277 11.26 -0.76 -18.40
C THR A 277 9.91 -0.06 -18.47
N PHE A 278 8.92 -0.72 -19.09
CA PHE A 278 7.54 -0.22 -19.13
C PHE A 278 6.97 0.09 -17.73
N ASN A 279 7.28 -0.74 -16.73
CA ASN A 279 6.80 -0.52 -15.37
C ASN A 279 7.38 0.73 -14.72
N VAL A 280 8.64 1.10 -15.03
CA VAL A 280 9.22 2.38 -14.61
C VAL A 280 8.45 3.54 -15.24
N HIS A 281 8.18 3.48 -16.54
CA HIS A 281 7.36 4.48 -17.22
C HIS A 281 5.94 4.58 -16.65
N LEU A 282 5.34 3.44 -16.30
CA LEU A 282 3.98 3.35 -15.76
C LEU A 282 3.79 4.14 -14.47
N LEU A 283 4.87 4.39 -13.70
CA LEU A 283 4.83 5.21 -12.50
C LEU A 283 4.31 6.62 -12.75
N THR A 284 4.62 7.21 -13.91
CA THR A 284 4.16 8.55 -14.29
C THR A 284 2.64 8.68 -14.46
N HIS A 285 1.92 7.54 -14.51
CA HIS A 285 0.47 7.52 -14.65
C HIS A 285 -0.27 7.19 -13.35
N LEU A 286 0.43 6.87 -12.25
CA LEU A 286 -0.19 6.43 -10.99
C LEU A 286 -1.04 7.54 -10.37
N SER A 287 -0.47 8.73 -10.16
CA SER A 287 -1.15 9.84 -9.50
C SER A 287 -2.40 10.29 -10.27
N LYS A 288 -2.31 10.37 -11.60
CA LYS A 288 -3.47 10.66 -12.44
C LYS A 288 -4.55 9.58 -12.36
N SER A 289 -4.16 8.31 -12.33
CA SER A 289 -5.12 7.21 -12.16
C SER A 289 -5.86 7.30 -10.83
N VAL A 290 -5.17 7.63 -9.73
CA VAL A 290 -5.81 7.88 -8.43
C VAL A 290 -6.73 9.10 -8.48
N LYS A 291 -6.31 10.17 -9.17
CA LYS A 291 -7.11 11.39 -9.34
C LYS A 291 -8.42 11.14 -10.09
N LEU A 292 -8.40 10.26 -11.11
CA LEU A 292 -9.55 9.97 -11.96
C LEU A 292 -10.45 8.86 -11.40
N THR A 293 -9.93 7.93 -10.60
CA THR A 293 -10.72 6.84 -9.99
C THR A 293 -11.33 7.18 -8.64
N ARG A 294 -11.59 8.45 -8.37
CA ARG A 294 -12.28 8.93 -7.16
C ARG A 294 -13.77 8.68 -7.26
N PHE A 295 -14.19 7.46 -6.98
CA PHE A 295 -15.60 7.15 -6.82
C PHE A 295 -16.02 7.51 -5.40
N ALA A 296 -16.92 8.48 -5.26
CA ALA A 296 -17.58 8.75 -4.00
C ALA A 296 -18.47 7.54 -3.66
N VAL A 297 -17.96 6.66 -2.80
CA VAL A 297 -18.76 5.57 -2.24
C VAL A 297 -19.64 6.18 -1.16
N SER A 298 -20.96 6.12 -1.33
CA SER A 298 -21.89 6.62 -0.32
C SER A 298 -21.69 5.86 0.99
N GLU A 299 -21.98 6.52 2.12
CA GLU A 299 -21.85 5.91 3.45
C GLU A 299 -22.67 4.61 3.55
N GLN A 300 -23.80 4.55 2.87
CA GLN A 300 -24.63 3.35 2.76
C GLN A 300 -23.90 2.18 2.09
N VAL A 301 -23.15 2.44 1.01
CA VAL A 301 -22.37 1.40 0.32
C VAL A 301 -21.14 1.00 1.14
N LYS A 302 -20.46 1.95 1.79
CA LYS A 302 -19.37 1.64 2.72
C LYS A 302 -19.84 0.71 3.85
N ASN A 303 -20.95 1.05 4.49
CA ASN A 303 -21.54 0.24 5.55
C ASN A 303 -21.96 -1.14 5.05
N PHE A 304 -22.57 -1.23 3.87
CA PHE A 304 -22.89 -2.52 3.24
C PHE A 304 -21.64 -3.38 2.98
N CYS A 305 -20.56 -2.79 2.47
CA CYS A 305 -19.30 -3.51 2.25
C CYS A 305 -18.62 -3.94 3.56
N LEU A 306 -18.67 -3.10 4.59
CA LEU A 306 -18.17 -3.42 5.94
C LEU A 306 -18.98 -4.56 6.58
N GLU A 307 -20.30 -4.56 6.43
CA GLU A 307 -21.17 -5.65 6.87
C GLU A 307 -20.85 -6.97 6.16
N LEU A 308 -20.54 -6.94 4.86
CA LEU A 308 -20.17 -8.12 4.07
C LEU A 308 -18.80 -8.71 4.44
N THR A 309 -17.85 -7.89 4.88
CA THR A 309 -16.47 -8.32 5.18
C THR A 309 -16.21 -8.56 6.68
N ASN A 310 -17.18 -8.22 7.53
CA ASN A 310 -17.04 -8.44 8.97
C ASN A 310 -17.11 -9.93 9.32
N ASN A 311 -15.95 -10.49 9.64
CA ASN A 311 -15.84 -11.84 10.20
C ASN A 311 -16.38 -11.86 11.64
N SER A 312 -17.63 -12.27 11.82
CA SER A 312 -18.20 -12.56 13.15
C SER A 312 -17.66 -13.91 13.66
N ARG A 313 -16.42 -13.93 14.17
CA ARG A 313 -15.84 -15.11 14.83
C ARG A 313 -15.14 -14.79 16.14
N VAL A 314 -15.88 -14.30 17.14
CA VAL A 314 -15.56 -14.52 18.57
C VAL A 314 -16.86 -14.55 19.37
N LYS A 315 -17.11 -15.63 20.13
CA LYS A 315 -18.35 -15.87 20.90
C LYS A 315 -18.19 -15.78 22.43
N SER A 316 -17.03 -15.39 22.96
CA SER A 316 -16.88 -15.06 24.38
C SER A 316 -15.74 -14.09 24.62
N PHE A 317 -16.05 -12.94 25.23
CA PHE A 317 -15.07 -11.97 25.73
C PHE A 317 -15.72 -10.96 26.68
N ILE A 318 -14.91 -10.30 27.50
CA ILE A 318 -15.33 -9.09 28.23
C ILE A 318 -15.23 -7.93 27.24
N ARG A 319 -16.38 -7.30 26.95
CA ARG A 319 -16.49 -6.14 26.05
C ARG A 319 -16.59 -4.87 26.86
N TYR A 320 -15.68 -3.94 26.63
CA TYR A 320 -15.86 -2.54 27.04
C TYR A 320 -15.82 -1.69 25.77
N GLN A 321 -16.96 -1.13 25.39
CA GLN A 321 -17.14 -0.39 24.12
C GLN A 321 -16.70 -1.22 22.88
N ASP A 322 -15.78 -0.68 22.06
CA ASP A 322 -15.17 -1.35 20.90
C ASP A 322 -13.89 -2.12 21.25
N THR A 323 -13.62 -2.31 22.54
CA THR A 323 -12.47 -3.04 23.06
C THR A 323 -12.87 -4.38 23.65
N THR A 324 -12.11 -5.38 23.27
CA THR A 324 -12.24 -6.76 23.72
C THR A 324 -10.90 -7.22 24.29
N VAL A 325 -10.80 -7.42 25.60
CA VAL A 325 -9.63 -8.11 26.19
C VAL A 325 -9.75 -9.61 25.97
N LEU A 326 -8.65 -10.24 25.58
CA LEU A 326 -8.63 -11.64 25.12
C LEU A 326 -8.09 -12.64 26.16
N ASP A 327 -7.99 -12.22 27.41
CA ASP A 327 -7.53 -13.04 28.53
C ASP A 327 -8.19 -12.61 29.84
N ASN A 328 -8.11 -13.47 30.86
CA ASN A 328 -8.68 -13.23 32.18
C ASN A 328 -7.87 -12.19 33.00
N GLY A 329 -6.79 -11.65 32.45
CA GLY A 329 -5.88 -10.74 33.13
C GLY A 329 -5.13 -11.39 34.31
N ARG A 330 -4.20 -10.63 34.89
CA ARG A 330 -3.50 -10.98 36.13
C ARG A 330 -3.54 -9.80 37.07
N VAL A 331 -4.05 -10.00 38.28
CA VAL A 331 -3.98 -9.00 39.35
C VAL A 331 -2.51 -8.75 39.69
N THR A 332 -2.11 -7.49 39.65
CA THR A 332 -0.73 -7.03 39.87
C THR A 332 -0.78 -5.75 40.70
N GLU A 333 0.13 -5.62 41.66
CA GLU A 333 0.31 -4.38 42.43
C GLU A 333 0.76 -3.23 41.51
N THR A 334 0.17 -2.05 41.73
CA THR A 334 0.49 -0.84 40.96
C THR A 334 1.85 -0.29 41.39
N THR A 335 2.80 -0.20 40.46
CA THR A 335 4.13 0.38 40.73
C THR A 335 4.06 1.90 40.87
N GLU A 336 5.06 2.53 41.51
CA GLU A 336 5.10 4.00 41.69
C GLU A 336 5.11 4.78 40.35
N GLU A 337 5.75 4.22 39.31
CA GLU A 337 5.71 4.78 37.95
C GLU A 337 4.28 4.78 37.39
N GLU A 338 3.55 3.68 37.60
CA GLU A 338 2.16 3.55 37.16
C GLU A 338 1.22 4.43 37.97
N LYS A 339 1.39 4.53 39.31
CA LYS A 339 0.62 5.46 40.15
C LYS A 339 0.78 6.91 39.68
N SER A 340 2.00 7.29 39.31
CA SER A 340 2.29 8.61 38.74
C SER A 340 1.55 8.85 37.42
N ALA A 341 1.40 7.81 36.59
CA ALA A 341 0.65 7.87 35.34
C ALA A 341 -0.87 8.08 35.57
N PHE A 342 -1.45 7.45 36.60
CA PHE A 342 -2.84 7.67 37.02
C PHE A 342 -3.07 9.10 37.50
N ILE A 343 -2.19 9.59 38.38
CA ILE A 343 -2.27 10.97 38.90
C ILE A 343 -2.17 11.99 37.76
N SER A 344 -1.26 11.77 36.81
CA SER A 344 -1.10 12.64 35.63
C SER A 344 -2.31 12.63 34.70
N ALA A 345 -3.13 11.58 34.75
CA ALA A 345 -4.40 11.46 34.03
C ALA A 345 -5.60 11.90 34.87
N GLU A 346 -5.37 12.57 36.01
CA GLU A 346 -6.39 13.04 36.96
C GLU A 346 -7.26 11.90 37.51
N LYS A 347 -6.68 10.71 37.70
CA LYS A 347 -7.33 9.53 38.27
C LYS A 347 -6.70 9.10 39.58
N VAL A 348 -7.52 8.52 40.46
CA VAL A 348 -7.04 7.90 41.69
C VAL A 348 -6.36 6.57 41.34
N PRO A 349 -5.07 6.38 41.67
CA PRO A 349 -4.38 5.13 41.41
C PRO A 349 -4.95 4.01 42.31
N PRO A 350 -5.31 2.85 41.75
CA PRO A 350 -5.69 1.70 42.56
C PRO A 350 -4.44 1.03 43.17
N ASP A 351 -4.58 0.36 44.31
CA ASP A 351 -3.50 -0.45 44.90
C ASP A 351 -3.16 -1.66 44.02
N GLU A 352 -4.19 -2.27 43.42
CA GLU A 352 -4.07 -3.39 42.50
C GLU A 352 -4.83 -3.13 41.19
N MET A 353 -4.28 -3.61 40.08
CA MET A 353 -4.95 -3.56 38.78
C MET A 353 -4.87 -4.91 38.06
N VAL A 354 -5.77 -5.12 37.11
CA VAL A 354 -5.77 -6.33 36.28
C VAL A 354 -5.00 -6.05 35.00
N VAL A 355 -3.85 -6.72 34.83
CA VAL A 355 -3.00 -6.57 33.63
C VAL A 355 -3.33 -7.65 32.61
N HIS A 356 -3.68 -7.23 31.41
CA HIS A 356 -3.98 -8.07 30.26
C HIS A 356 -2.79 -8.19 29.31
N LYS A 357 -2.71 -9.31 28.61
CA LYS A 357 -1.67 -9.57 27.60
C LYS A 357 -2.08 -9.05 26.23
N ARG A 358 -3.37 -9.13 25.88
CA ARG A 358 -3.86 -8.78 24.54
C ARG A 358 -5.26 -8.19 24.55
N MET A 359 -5.52 -7.32 23.58
CA MET A 359 -6.85 -6.80 23.29
C MET A 359 -7.11 -6.72 21.79
N VAL A 360 -8.37 -6.66 21.41
CA VAL A 360 -8.82 -6.21 20.08
C VAL A 360 -9.50 -4.88 20.28
N HIS A 361 -9.04 -3.84 19.59
CA HIS A 361 -9.67 -2.52 19.58
C HIS A 361 -9.83 -2.08 18.13
N LYS A 362 -11.04 -1.64 17.74
CA LYS A 362 -11.37 -1.25 16.35
C LYS A 362 -10.94 -2.31 15.30
N GLY A 363 -11.12 -3.60 15.61
CA GLY A 363 -10.73 -4.73 14.74
C GLY A 363 -9.21 -5.01 14.65
N LEU A 364 -8.39 -4.27 15.40
CA LEU A 364 -6.94 -4.42 15.45
C LEU A 364 -6.49 -5.12 16.75
N VAL A 365 -5.66 -6.15 16.61
CA VAL A 365 -5.11 -6.90 17.75
C VAL A 365 -3.92 -6.14 18.35
N TYR A 366 -4.00 -5.68 19.59
CA TYR A 366 -2.88 -5.10 20.32
C TYR A 366 -2.36 -6.05 21.39
N THR A 367 -1.07 -5.97 21.70
CA THR A 367 -0.42 -6.79 22.73
C THR A 367 0.36 -5.92 23.71
N SER A 368 0.45 -6.31 24.97
CA SER A 368 1.40 -5.70 25.89
C SER A 368 2.84 -6.04 25.50
N LYS A 369 3.80 -5.21 25.89
CA LYS A 369 5.24 -5.45 25.67
C LYS A 369 5.72 -6.76 26.31
N SER A 370 5.14 -7.12 27.45
CA SER A 370 5.47 -8.35 28.19
C SER A 370 4.94 -9.63 27.54
N TYR A 371 4.16 -9.53 26.45
CA TYR A 371 3.63 -10.68 25.74
C TYR A 371 4.71 -11.44 24.95
N SER A 372 5.31 -12.43 25.62
CA SER A 372 6.47 -13.20 25.15
C SER A 372 6.18 -14.29 24.11
N LEU A 373 4.91 -14.66 23.90
CA LEU A 373 4.53 -15.73 22.96
C LEU A 373 4.75 -15.35 21.50
N SER A 374 4.76 -14.05 21.19
CA SER A 374 5.00 -13.54 19.85
C SER A 374 6.47 -13.13 19.65
N LYS A 375 7.41 -14.08 19.73
CA LYS A 375 8.86 -13.77 19.60
C LYS A 375 9.24 -13.11 18.26
N ARG A 376 8.46 -13.37 17.20
CA ARG A 376 8.69 -12.93 15.82
C ARG A 376 7.83 -11.73 15.37
N ARG A 377 6.82 -11.31 16.16
CA ARG A 377 5.93 -10.19 15.81
C ARG A 377 5.73 -9.25 16.99
N ARG A 378 5.59 -7.96 16.74
CA ARG A 378 5.30 -6.97 17.78
C ARG A 378 4.08 -6.14 17.41
N ASP A 379 3.03 -6.27 18.21
CA ASP A 379 1.77 -5.52 18.10
C ASP A 379 1.56 -4.59 19.30
N CYS A 380 2.64 -4.26 19.99
CA CYS A 380 2.66 -3.36 21.14
C CYS A 380 2.93 -1.91 20.76
N TYR A 381 2.82 -1.54 19.49
CA TYR A 381 3.06 -0.16 19.04
C TYR A 381 1.81 0.41 18.39
N GLY A 382 1.52 1.66 18.70
CA GLY A 382 0.38 2.35 18.13
C GLY A 382 0.56 3.86 18.09
N LYS A 383 -0.41 4.50 17.45
CA LYS A 383 -0.55 5.94 17.28
C LYS A 383 -1.86 6.39 17.89
N LEU A 384 -1.78 7.45 18.68
CA LEU A 384 -2.93 8.07 19.32
C LEU A 384 -3.65 9.03 18.36
N SER A 385 -4.87 9.42 18.70
CA SER A 385 -5.71 10.34 17.92
C SER A 385 -5.10 11.74 17.71
N ASP A 386 -4.21 12.17 18.60
CA ASP A 386 -3.43 13.41 18.48
C ASP A 386 -2.16 13.25 17.62
N GLY A 387 -1.95 12.06 17.06
CA GLY A 387 -0.81 11.72 16.22
C GLY A 387 0.42 11.24 16.97
N VAL A 388 0.43 11.24 18.31
CA VAL A 388 1.57 10.78 19.11
C VAL A 388 1.71 9.26 19.01
N CYS A 389 2.92 8.78 18.73
CA CYS A 389 3.21 7.35 18.68
C CYS A 389 3.89 6.85 19.95
N GLY A 390 3.78 5.56 20.24
CA GLY A 390 4.40 4.97 21.41
C GLY A 390 4.29 3.45 21.52
N GLU A 391 4.76 2.93 22.66
CA GLU A 391 4.75 1.52 23.03
C GLU A 391 3.73 1.27 24.14
N ILE A 392 2.83 0.31 23.92
CA ILE A 392 1.91 -0.23 24.92
C ILE A 392 2.73 -1.11 25.86
N ARG A 393 3.03 -0.58 27.05
CA ARG A 393 3.76 -1.31 28.10
C ARG A 393 2.87 -2.39 28.67
N SER A 394 1.65 -2.01 29.05
CA SER A 394 0.65 -2.88 29.65
C SER A 394 -0.74 -2.47 29.17
N ILE A 395 -1.63 -3.46 29.02
CA ILE A 395 -3.07 -3.24 28.83
C ILE A 395 -3.70 -3.54 30.19
N ILE A 396 -4.52 -2.63 30.72
CA ILE A 396 -5.01 -2.75 32.09
C ILE A 396 -6.51 -2.55 32.16
N SER A 397 -7.14 -3.21 33.13
CA SER A 397 -8.48 -2.88 33.56
C SER A 397 -8.50 -2.59 35.06
N PHE A 398 -9.31 -1.61 35.46
CA PHE A 398 -9.41 -1.15 36.84
C PHE A 398 -10.83 -0.64 37.15
N PRO A 399 -11.22 -0.61 38.44
CA PRO A 399 -12.51 -0.04 38.85
C PRO A 399 -12.58 1.47 38.59
N SER A 400 -13.74 1.93 38.13
CA SER A 400 -14.08 3.32 37.85
C SER A 400 -15.52 3.59 38.31
N GLU A 401 -15.92 4.85 38.42
CA GLU A 401 -17.26 5.26 38.89
C GLU A 401 -18.40 4.63 38.07
N CYS A 402 -18.15 4.33 36.79
CA CYS A 402 -19.12 3.72 35.87
C CYS A 402 -18.91 2.20 35.63
N GLY A 403 -18.13 1.51 36.46
CA GLY A 403 -17.85 0.07 36.35
C GLY A 403 -16.37 -0.22 36.10
N THR A 404 -16.06 -1.15 35.19
CA THR A 404 -14.67 -1.48 34.83
C THR A 404 -14.24 -0.66 33.61
N GLU A 405 -13.14 0.08 33.73
CA GLU A 405 -12.54 0.82 32.61
C GLU A 405 -11.33 0.06 32.06
N ILE A 406 -11.06 0.20 30.75
CA ILE A 406 -9.88 -0.36 30.09
C ILE A 406 -9.01 0.78 29.57
N ALA A 407 -7.72 0.76 29.92
CA ALA A 407 -6.73 1.71 29.46
C ALA A 407 -5.43 1.00 29.08
N VAL A 408 -4.51 1.76 28.46
CA VAL A 408 -3.15 1.31 28.19
C VAL A 408 -2.15 2.18 28.93
N LEU A 409 -1.20 1.53 29.60
CA LEU A 409 0.01 2.20 30.07
C LEU A 409 0.93 2.34 28.87
N PHE A 410 1.09 3.58 28.43
CA PHE A 410 1.65 3.93 27.12
C PHE A 410 2.92 4.75 27.28
N GLN A 411 4.02 4.25 26.73
CA GLN A 411 5.27 4.99 26.70
C GLN A 411 5.38 5.73 25.37
N LYS A 412 5.23 7.06 25.41
CA LYS A 412 5.32 7.91 24.21
C LYS A 412 6.74 7.90 23.63
N PHE A 413 6.82 8.08 22.32
CA PHE A 413 8.09 8.29 21.62
C PHE A 413 8.28 9.76 21.26
N HIS A 414 9.51 10.25 21.38
CA HIS A 414 9.91 11.48 20.71
C HIS A 414 10.23 11.14 19.26
N THR A 415 9.48 11.75 18.33
CA THR A 415 9.61 11.50 16.90
C THR A 415 10.31 12.68 16.22
N GLN A 416 11.23 12.40 15.30
CA GLN A 416 11.71 13.42 14.38
C GLN A 416 10.70 13.62 13.25
N ALA A 417 10.57 14.85 12.75
CA ALA A 417 9.57 15.18 11.73
C ALA A 417 9.79 14.47 10.37
N SER A 418 11.04 14.13 10.03
CA SER A 418 11.39 13.57 8.72
C SER A 418 12.39 12.41 8.85
N PHE A 419 12.39 11.52 7.87
CA PHE A 419 13.49 10.57 7.69
C PHE A 419 14.80 11.35 7.44
N PRO A 420 15.94 10.97 8.03
CA PRO A 420 17.21 11.68 7.87
C PRO A 420 17.77 11.46 6.46
N LEU A 421 17.28 12.23 5.49
CA LEU A 421 17.83 12.24 4.13
C LEU A 421 19.04 13.19 4.06
N PRO A 422 20.11 12.81 3.35
CA PRO A 422 21.25 13.69 3.09
C PRO A 422 20.84 14.94 2.28
N GLN A 423 21.43 16.10 2.64
CA GLN A 423 21.29 17.41 1.96
C GLN A 423 19.85 17.95 1.80
N GLY A 424 19.28 18.56 2.85
CA GLY A 424 18.20 19.55 2.73
C GLY A 424 16.79 19.06 2.38
N TYR A 425 16.63 17.82 1.93
CA TYR A 425 15.31 17.23 1.65
C TYR A 425 14.67 16.75 2.94
N ARG A 426 13.72 17.52 3.47
CA ARG A 426 12.85 17.10 4.57
C ARG A 426 11.45 16.92 4.03
N PHE A 427 11.06 15.68 3.80
CA PHE A 427 9.66 15.33 3.60
C PHE A 427 9.09 14.85 4.92
N GLU A 428 7.85 15.27 5.20
CA GLU A 428 7.05 14.56 6.19
C GLU A 428 6.93 13.11 5.71
N SER A 429 7.53 12.22 6.49
CA SER A 429 7.75 10.83 6.14
C SER A 429 6.97 9.97 7.11
N HIS A 430 6.33 8.91 6.59
CA HIS A 430 5.72 7.91 7.45
C HIS A 430 6.74 7.08 8.20
N ILE A 431 8.02 7.13 7.79
CA ILE A 431 9.17 6.53 8.48
C ILE A 431 9.93 7.64 9.22
N ARG A 432 9.99 7.58 10.55
CA ARG A 432 10.60 8.61 11.40
C ARG A 432 11.56 8.01 12.41
N LEU A 433 12.68 8.69 12.67
CA LEU A 433 13.55 8.36 13.78
C LEU A 433 12.83 8.61 15.11
N ILE A 434 13.02 7.69 16.06
CA ILE A 434 12.42 7.79 17.38
C ILE A 434 13.44 7.60 18.51
N SER A 435 13.16 8.25 19.62
CA SER A 435 13.73 7.91 20.93
C SER A 435 12.61 7.69 21.95
N ARG A 436 12.88 6.90 22.98
CA ARG A 436 11.88 6.63 24.02
C ARG A 436 11.68 7.85 24.90
N GLY A 437 10.42 8.19 25.16
CA GLY A 437 10.07 9.17 26.18
C GLY A 437 10.37 8.67 27.59
N PRO A 438 10.60 9.59 28.55
CA PRO A 438 11.01 9.24 29.90
C PRO A 438 9.88 8.69 30.75
N THR A 439 8.62 9.01 30.42
CA THR A 439 7.45 8.69 31.24
C THR A 439 6.53 7.67 30.57
N VAL A 440 5.78 6.98 31.41
CA VAL A 440 4.63 6.16 31.03
C VAL A 440 3.37 6.93 31.38
N ASP A 441 2.46 7.04 30.42
CA ASP A 441 1.18 7.74 30.59
C ASP A 441 0.04 6.73 30.63
N LEU A 442 -1.01 7.04 31.41
CA LEU A 442 -2.26 6.30 31.35
C LEU A 442 -3.11 6.85 30.21
N ILE A 443 -3.31 6.06 29.16
CA ILE A 443 -4.04 6.48 27.97
C ILE A 443 -5.35 5.67 27.84
N PRO A 444 -6.51 6.34 27.81
CA PRO A 444 -7.78 5.73 27.45
C PRO A 444 -7.70 5.00 26.10
N VAL A 445 -8.30 3.81 26.01
CA VAL A 445 -8.13 2.94 24.83
C VAL A 445 -8.75 3.52 23.55
N ASP A 446 -9.78 4.34 23.68
CA ASP A 446 -10.47 5.06 22.59
C ASP A 446 -9.56 6.02 21.83
N ARG A 447 -8.54 6.56 22.50
CA ARG A 447 -7.49 7.40 21.88
C ARG A 447 -6.55 6.61 20.99
N LEU A 448 -6.53 5.27 21.06
CA LEU A 448 -5.68 4.43 20.21
C LEU A 448 -6.29 4.28 18.82
N GLU A 449 -5.66 4.89 17.82
CA GLU A 449 -6.26 5.06 16.49
C GLU A 449 -5.70 4.08 15.46
N GLN A 450 -4.37 3.91 15.45
CA GLN A 450 -3.68 3.13 14.41
C GLN A 450 -2.56 2.28 15.00
N LYS A 451 -2.22 1.18 14.32
CA LYS A 451 -0.97 0.47 14.57
C LYS A 451 0.22 1.19 13.97
N CYS A 452 1.38 0.98 14.58
CA CYS A 452 2.66 1.36 14.02
C CYS A 452 3.57 0.14 13.93
N LEU A 453 4.59 0.25 13.09
CA LEU A 453 5.71 -0.68 13.03
C LEU A 453 6.96 0.02 13.58
N VAL A 454 7.68 -0.62 14.50
CA VAL A 454 8.98 -0.12 14.97
C VAL A 454 10.09 -1.04 14.47
N LEU A 455 11.10 -0.43 13.85
CA LEU A 455 12.26 -1.09 13.27
C LEU A 455 13.51 -0.61 14.00
N LYS A 456 14.40 -1.54 14.38
CA LYS A 456 15.73 -1.20 14.90
C LYS A 456 16.77 -1.65 13.89
N THR A 457 17.61 -0.74 13.40
CA THR A 457 18.67 -1.04 12.45
C THR A 457 19.99 -0.43 12.93
N GLY A 458 20.90 -1.28 13.44
CA GLY A 458 22.08 -0.79 14.14
C GLY A 458 21.69 -0.05 15.43
N ASP A 459 22.15 1.19 15.56
CA ASP A 459 21.88 2.06 16.72
C ASP A 459 20.63 2.92 16.56
N GLU A 460 20.07 2.98 15.35
CA GLU A 460 18.89 3.78 15.05
C GLU A 460 17.61 2.97 15.22
N THR A 461 16.57 3.66 15.69
CA THR A 461 15.22 3.11 15.80
C THR A 461 14.24 3.99 15.03
N TYR A 462 13.43 3.35 14.21
CA TYR A 462 12.46 3.99 13.33
C TYR A 462 11.05 3.56 13.70
N ILE A 463 10.11 4.47 13.59
CA ILE A 463 8.67 4.16 13.56
C ILE A 463 8.12 4.37 12.16
N CYS A 464 7.24 3.47 11.73
CA CYS A 464 6.57 3.48 10.45
C CYS A 464 5.06 3.51 10.66
N ASP A 465 4.40 4.53 10.11
CA ASP A 465 2.94 4.58 10.00
C ASP A 465 2.47 3.69 8.83
N PHE A 466 1.25 3.16 8.93
CA PHE A 466 0.61 2.43 7.82
C PHE A 466 -0.23 3.41 6.97
N PRO A 467 -0.29 3.22 5.64
CA PRO A 467 -1.05 4.14 4.79
C PRO A 467 -2.58 3.98 4.99
N ASN A 468 -3.04 2.77 5.33
CA ASN A 468 -4.44 2.44 5.56
C ASN A 468 -4.56 1.23 6.51
N GLN A 469 -5.78 0.94 6.96
CA GLN A 469 -6.07 -0.16 7.90
C GLN A 469 -6.59 -1.45 7.23
N HIS A 470 -6.92 -1.38 5.93
CA HIS A 470 -7.70 -2.40 5.23
C HIS A 470 -6.85 -3.37 4.42
N GLU A 471 -5.65 -2.98 3.99
CA GLU A 471 -4.81 -3.81 3.12
C GLU A 471 -4.12 -4.94 3.89
N ARG A 472 -4.86 -6.02 4.13
CA ARG A 472 -4.32 -7.34 4.52
C ARG A 472 -4.25 -8.23 3.30
N ASP A 473 -3.08 -8.19 2.64
CA ASP A 473 -2.69 -8.94 1.43
C ASP A 473 -3.55 -8.73 0.16
#